data_AF-A0A2M7JMY3-F1
#
_entry.id   AF-A0A2M7JMY3-F1
#
_cell.length_a   1.000
_cell.length_b   1.000
_cell.length_c   1.000
_cell.angle_alpha   90.00
_cell.angle_beta   90.00
_cell.angle_gamma   90.00
#
_symmetry.space_group_name_H-M   'P 1'
#
loop_
_entity.id
_entity.type
_entity.pdbx_description
1 polymer ?
#
loop_
_entity_poly.entity_id
_entity_poly.type
_entity_poly.pdbx_seq_one_letter_code
_entity_poly.pdbx_strand_id
1 'polypeptide(L)'
;MKRLITGLVLALLGAVIIFKEAGLKRPAALVREGCLSCHSSVTDPDPSHPIQAFGCFRCHLGNPYSYDKERAHYGMAQNPGDLRVVEHTCGTEACHPQIISRVKKGLMATNRSILETIQANWPSRASISYGTPAARVADLLSDKPPSNLALDHYRKMCAGCHLWKPRKDYDGEAGLRGGGCSDCHVTQQEISSKDGFNTFRHPEITTRIPSENCIKCHNRSARIGLSYSGRWESEGYGTPYEGAELSSRKLSGNRFYLDLPSDVHFSKASMECVDCHTSVGLMGDGKEYNSISAQVDITCESCHMPMLSRLEEDENLGRRLLRLNRRIPDPAGGKIAFTVKGTPVYNLQEKGGKLIFFRKSDGLPVEVPMGSAEKPHHVMEGHERLSCQSCHSLWIPQCYGCHVSYDESAKQTDWLTGEKTRGRWSEARSLMRFSRPSLGMRASAKVYPVAPCQVFFKSESFSLLTLSAFDPHTTSAKSRQCKDCHGDPKTIGLGEGILTRKEDEWSFRSSFSFNTEETRPDFLFDSFVTLDGKALHGNARDGTRPFNDTELNRILDVNPCLGCHKSYRDPIYKDFSASVRRFREGGDLPCLQ
;
A
#
# COMPACT_ATOMS: atom_id res chain seq x y z
N MET A 1 -39.22 62.72 -14.00
CA MET A 1 -39.12 61.63 -13.01
C MET A 1 -38.06 60.58 -13.34
N LYS A 2 -38.14 59.83 -14.47
CA LYS A 2 -37.16 58.77 -14.78
C LYS A 2 -35.69 59.22 -14.75
N ARG A 3 -35.33 60.34 -15.41
CA ARG A 3 -33.95 60.88 -15.40
C ARG A 3 -33.44 61.30 -14.01
N LEU A 4 -34.33 61.79 -13.15
CA LEU A 4 -33.99 62.22 -11.79
C LEU A 4 -33.75 61.01 -10.87
N ILE A 5 -34.57 59.96 -11.01
CA ILE A 5 -34.40 58.68 -10.32
C ILE A 5 -33.11 57.98 -10.79
N THR A 6 -32.82 57.99 -12.09
CA THR A 6 -31.56 57.44 -12.61
C THR A 6 -30.35 58.20 -12.07
N GLY A 7 -30.40 59.54 -12.00
CA GLY A 7 -29.34 60.35 -11.42
C GLY A 7 -29.12 60.07 -9.93
N LEU A 8 -30.19 59.93 -9.15
CA LEU A 8 -30.13 59.58 -7.73
C LEU A 8 -29.57 58.18 -7.49
N VAL A 9 -29.98 57.19 -8.29
CA VAL A 9 -29.45 55.82 -8.21
C VAL A 9 -27.97 55.78 -8.57
N LEU A 10 -27.54 56.52 -9.60
CA LEU A 10 -26.12 56.62 -9.96
C LEU A 10 -25.30 57.35 -8.89
N ALA A 11 -25.83 58.42 -8.29
CA ALA A 11 -25.18 59.12 -7.19
C ALA A 11 -25.06 58.24 -5.93
N LEU A 12 -26.11 57.47 -5.62
CA LEU A 12 -26.11 56.52 -4.52
C LEU A 12 -25.10 55.38 -4.75
N LEU A 13 -25.08 54.80 -5.96
CA LEU A 13 -24.08 53.81 -6.37
C LEU A 13 -22.66 54.39 -6.28
N GLY A 14 -22.46 55.62 -6.75
CA GLY A 14 -21.18 56.33 -6.64
C GLY A 14 -20.74 56.53 -5.18
N ALA A 15 -21.65 56.97 -4.32
CA ALA A 15 -21.39 57.14 -2.89
C ALA A 15 -21.07 55.81 -2.19
N VAL A 16 -21.79 54.74 -2.53
CA VAL A 16 -21.53 53.37 -2.02
C VAL A 16 -20.16 52.87 -2.47
N ILE A 17 -19.78 53.11 -3.73
CA ILE A 17 -18.45 52.74 -4.24
C ILE A 17 -17.37 53.53 -3.52
N ILE A 18 -17.50 54.85 -3.39
CA ILE A 18 -16.53 55.70 -2.71
C ILE A 18 -16.37 55.28 -1.24
N PHE A 19 -17.48 55.01 -0.54
CA PHE A 19 -17.45 54.57 0.84
C PHE A 19 -16.81 53.18 1.00
N LYS A 20 -17.13 52.24 0.10
CA LYS A 20 -16.50 50.91 0.08
C LYS A 20 -15.00 51.00 -0.23
N GLU A 21 -14.61 51.88 -1.14
CA GLU A 21 -13.22 52.10 -1.54
C GLU A 21 -12.39 52.74 -0.42
N ALA A 22 -12.95 53.74 0.28
CA ALA A 22 -12.31 54.41 1.41
C ALA A 22 -12.12 53.48 2.63
N GLY A 23 -12.94 52.43 2.75
CA GLY A 23 -12.82 51.42 3.80
C GLY A 23 -11.75 50.34 3.55
N LEU A 24 -11.20 50.25 2.33
CA LEU A 24 -10.17 49.25 2.00
C LEU A 24 -8.80 49.67 2.54
N LYS A 25 -8.29 48.95 3.53
CA LYS A 25 -6.92 49.13 4.04
C LYS A 25 -5.91 48.60 3.02
N ARG A 26 -5.34 49.51 2.22
CA ARG A 26 -4.26 49.19 1.28
C ARG A 26 -2.89 49.27 1.97
N PRO A 27 -1.96 48.34 1.71
CA PRO A 27 -0.60 48.42 2.23
C PRO A 27 0.15 49.63 1.64
N ALA A 28 1.05 50.23 2.44
CA ALA A 28 1.83 51.40 2.04
C ALA A 28 2.94 51.10 1.00
N ALA A 29 3.27 49.82 0.80
CA ALA A 29 4.26 49.36 -0.18
C ALA A 29 3.60 48.48 -1.26
N LEU A 30 4.20 48.45 -2.45
CA LEU A 30 3.81 47.58 -3.55
C LEU A 30 4.07 46.11 -3.16
N VAL A 31 3.06 45.44 -2.63
CA VAL A 31 3.12 44.01 -2.34
C VAL A 31 2.94 43.26 -3.66
N ARG A 32 3.78 42.26 -3.94
CA ARG A 32 3.71 41.43 -5.17
C ARG A 32 2.32 40.79 -5.39
N GLU A 33 1.58 40.57 -4.30
CA GLU A 33 0.20 40.09 -4.29
C GLU A 33 -0.58 40.68 -3.09
N GLY A 34 -1.89 40.87 -3.25
CA GLY A 34 -2.81 41.32 -2.22
C GLY A 34 -3.06 40.28 -1.12
N CYS A 35 -2.68 39.02 -1.31
CA CYS A 35 -2.81 37.97 -0.28
C CYS A 35 -2.03 38.34 0.99
N LEU A 36 -0.81 38.84 0.83
CA LEU A 36 0.09 39.20 1.92
C LEU A 36 -0.31 40.50 2.64
N SER A 37 -1.28 41.27 2.12
CA SER A 37 -1.82 42.42 2.87
C SER A 37 -2.72 41.99 4.02
N CYS A 38 -3.36 40.82 3.90
CA CYS A 38 -4.18 40.22 4.95
C CYS A 38 -3.41 39.13 5.71
N HIS A 39 -2.65 38.29 4.99
CA HIS A 39 -1.85 37.20 5.56
C HIS A 39 -0.37 37.62 5.64
N SER A 40 -0.08 38.58 6.51
CA SER A 40 1.22 39.25 6.55
C SER A 40 2.35 38.43 7.17
N SER A 41 2.06 37.36 7.90
CA SER A 41 3.06 36.55 8.61
C SER A 41 2.78 35.05 8.43
N VAL A 42 3.10 34.54 7.25
CA VAL A 42 2.98 33.11 6.89
C VAL A 42 4.36 32.52 6.69
N THR A 43 4.61 31.34 7.28
CA THR A 43 5.89 30.62 7.10
C THR A 43 5.97 29.97 5.73
N ASP A 44 7.18 29.78 5.20
CA ASP A 44 7.35 29.00 3.97
C ASP A 44 6.91 27.53 4.15
N PRO A 45 6.30 26.91 3.13
CA PRO A 45 5.94 25.48 3.15
C PRO A 45 7.17 24.56 3.24
N ASP A 46 8.24 24.91 2.52
CA ASP A 46 9.52 24.23 2.56
C ASP A 46 10.63 25.10 1.91
N PRO A 47 11.92 24.79 2.11
CA PRO A 47 13.02 25.58 1.58
C PRO A 47 13.09 25.71 0.04
N SER A 48 12.39 24.86 -0.70
CA SER A 48 12.36 24.87 -2.17
C SER A 48 11.20 25.69 -2.73
N HIS A 49 10.22 26.06 -1.90
CA HIS A 49 9.05 26.84 -2.28
C HIS A 49 8.86 28.08 -1.39
N PRO A 50 9.86 28.99 -1.27
CA PRO A 50 9.71 30.18 -0.46
C PRO A 50 8.64 31.13 -1.01
N ILE A 51 7.75 31.61 -0.13
CA ILE A 51 6.63 32.50 -0.47
C ILE A 51 7.14 33.78 -1.12
N GLN A 52 8.31 34.27 -0.71
CA GLN A 52 8.91 35.47 -1.30
C GLN A 52 9.24 35.30 -2.79
N ALA A 53 9.59 34.09 -3.23
CA ALA A 53 9.91 33.80 -4.61
C ALA A 53 8.65 33.53 -5.46
N PHE A 54 7.70 32.75 -4.92
CA PHE A 54 6.56 32.25 -5.69
C PHE A 54 5.26 33.05 -5.48
N GLY A 55 5.05 33.60 -4.29
CA GLY A 55 3.75 34.11 -3.84
C GLY A 55 2.75 32.98 -3.55
N CYS A 56 1.65 33.33 -2.88
CA CYS A 56 0.54 32.44 -2.55
C CYS A 56 -0.26 32.03 -3.80
N PHE A 57 -0.54 32.99 -4.70
CA PHE A 57 -1.41 32.75 -5.87
C PHE A 57 -0.90 31.64 -6.79
N ARG A 58 0.42 31.49 -6.94
CA ARG A 58 0.99 30.44 -7.82
C ARG A 58 0.58 29.03 -7.41
N CYS A 59 0.40 28.81 -6.11
CA CYS A 59 -0.02 27.53 -5.57
C CYS A 59 -1.53 27.52 -5.36
N HIS A 60 -2.06 28.52 -4.66
CA HIS A 60 -3.42 28.54 -4.18
C HIS A 60 -4.43 29.15 -5.15
N LEU A 61 -4.01 29.67 -6.31
CA LEU A 61 -4.90 30.38 -7.24
C LEU A 61 -5.57 31.60 -6.56
N GLY A 62 -6.78 31.96 -6.97
CA GLY A 62 -7.49 33.14 -6.48
C GLY A 62 -7.18 34.41 -7.28
N ASN A 63 -7.56 35.58 -6.76
CA ASN A 63 -7.26 36.87 -7.37
C ASN A 63 -6.18 37.60 -6.55
N PRO A 64 -4.92 37.65 -7.01
CA PRO A 64 -3.83 38.28 -6.27
C PRO A 64 -3.91 39.81 -6.29
N TYR A 65 -4.83 40.42 -7.01
CA TYR A 65 -4.95 41.88 -7.13
C TYR A 65 -6.12 42.45 -6.34
N SER A 66 -6.92 41.60 -5.68
CA SER A 66 -8.05 42.02 -4.87
C SER A 66 -7.70 42.10 -3.38
N TYR A 67 -8.09 43.19 -2.74
CA TYR A 67 -8.06 43.35 -1.28
C TYR A 67 -9.41 42.99 -0.62
N ASP A 68 -10.46 42.77 -1.43
CA ASP A 68 -11.76 42.28 -0.97
C ASP A 68 -11.69 40.75 -0.81
N LYS A 69 -12.08 40.25 0.37
CA LYS A 69 -11.96 38.84 0.77
C LYS A 69 -12.64 37.88 -0.21
N GLU A 70 -13.86 38.19 -0.64
CA GLU A 70 -14.63 37.28 -1.50
C GLU A 70 -14.01 37.23 -2.90
N ARG A 71 -13.64 38.40 -3.42
CA ARG A 71 -12.97 38.49 -4.73
C ARG A 71 -11.57 37.89 -4.73
N ALA A 72 -10.81 38.05 -3.66
CA ALA A 72 -9.46 37.48 -3.52
C ALA A 72 -9.48 35.95 -3.48
N HIS A 73 -10.44 35.36 -2.74
CA HIS A 73 -10.56 33.91 -2.62
C HIS A 73 -11.39 33.25 -3.72
N TYR A 74 -11.99 34.02 -4.63
CA TYR A 74 -12.76 33.45 -5.74
C TYR A 74 -11.87 32.56 -6.62
N GLY A 75 -12.20 31.28 -6.72
CA GLY A 75 -11.41 30.30 -7.47
C GLY A 75 -10.13 29.83 -6.76
N MET A 76 -9.95 30.15 -5.47
CA MET A 76 -8.81 29.68 -4.69
C MET A 76 -8.88 28.17 -4.43
N ALA A 77 -7.77 27.47 -4.65
CA ALA A 77 -7.54 26.09 -4.26
C ALA A 77 -6.95 26.06 -2.83
N GLN A 78 -7.77 25.68 -1.85
CA GLN A 78 -7.28 25.50 -0.47
C GLN A 78 -6.19 24.43 -0.37
N ASN A 79 -6.33 23.34 -1.12
CA ASN A 79 -5.32 22.29 -1.25
C ASN A 79 -4.78 22.28 -2.69
N PRO A 80 -3.59 22.86 -2.94
CA PRO A 80 -3.02 22.91 -4.27
C PRO A 80 -2.55 21.53 -4.77
N GLY A 81 -2.34 20.56 -3.87
CA GLY A 81 -1.91 19.21 -4.24
C GLY A 81 -3.05 18.28 -4.68
N ASP A 82 -4.30 18.73 -4.64
CA ASP A 82 -5.46 17.90 -4.97
C ASP A 82 -5.51 17.55 -6.47
N LEU A 83 -5.61 16.26 -6.80
CA LEU A 83 -5.52 15.76 -8.18
C LEU A 83 -6.55 16.38 -9.15
N ARG A 84 -7.62 16.97 -8.63
CA ARG A 84 -8.68 17.63 -9.40
C ARG A 84 -8.29 19.03 -9.88
N VAL A 85 -7.34 19.69 -9.21
CA VAL A 85 -6.88 21.04 -9.56
C VAL A 85 -5.37 21.11 -9.82
N VAL A 86 -4.63 20.02 -9.53
CA VAL A 86 -3.16 20.00 -9.50
C VAL A 86 -2.52 20.41 -10.83
N GLU A 87 -3.21 20.25 -11.96
CA GLU A 87 -2.74 20.68 -13.29
C GLU A 87 -2.61 22.20 -13.40
N HIS A 88 -3.40 22.96 -12.64
CA HIS A 88 -3.36 24.42 -12.61
C HIS A 88 -2.45 24.97 -11.52
N THR A 89 -1.95 24.12 -10.62
CA THR A 89 -1.11 24.51 -9.48
C THR A 89 0.31 23.95 -9.65
N CYS A 90 0.60 22.78 -9.06
CA CYS A 90 1.90 22.12 -9.15
C CYS A 90 2.25 21.64 -10.56
N GLY A 91 1.26 21.50 -11.45
CA GLY A 91 1.40 20.93 -12.80
C GLY A 91 1.51 21.90 -13.94
N THR A 92 1.62 23.19 -13.62
CA THR A 92 1.97 24.18 -14.62
C THR A 92 3.34 23.87 -15.24
N GLU A 93 3.57 24.34 -16.47
CA GLU A 93 4.77 24.05 -17.27
C GLU A 93 6.08 24.36 -16.52
N ALA A 94 6.08 25.40 -15.69
CA ALA A 94 7.23 25.84 -14.91
C ALA A 94 7.51 25.02 -13.63
N CYS A 95 6.67 24.04 -13.30
CA CYS A 95 6.71 23.31 -12.03
C CYS A 95 6.96 21.81 -12.21
N HIS A 96 5.93 20.97 -11.99
CA HIS A 96 6.03 19.51 -11.97
C HIS A 96 5.08 18.81 -12.96
N PRO A 97 4.97 19.26 -14.23
CA PRO A 97 3.98 18.74 -15.18
C PRO A 97 4.17 17.24 -15.44
N GLN A 98 5.43 16.79 -15.53
CA GLN A 98 5.76 15.38 -15.75
C GLN A 98 5.39 14.47 -14.58
N ILE A 99 5.56 14.94 -13.34
CA ILE A 99 5.24 14.14 -12.14
C ILE A 99 3.74 13.90 -12.06
N ILE A 100 2.93 14.91 -12.35
CA ILE A 100 1.47 14.79 -12.28
C ILE A 100 0.93 13.81 -13.32
N SER A 101 1.46 13.85 -14.55
CA SER A 101 1.10 12.87 -15.58
C SER A 101 1.40 11.44 -15.13
N ARG A 102 2.54 11.23 -14.45
CA ARG A 102 2.92 9.92 -13.89
C ARG A 102 2.00 9.50 -12.75
N VAL A 103 1.73 10.38 -11.79
CA VAL A 103 0.90 10.10 -10.62
C VAL A 103 -0.50 9.68 -11.05
N LYS A 104 -1.12 10.41 -11.98
CA LYS A 104 -2.48 10.10 -12.46
C LYS A 104 -2.59 8.75 -13.19
N LYS A 105 -1.49 8.20 -13.68
CA LYS A 105 -1.43 6.87 -14.33
C LYS A 105 -1.10 5.74 -13.35
N GLY A 106 -0.47 6.04 -12.22
CA GLY A 106 -0.09 5.07 -11.20
C GLY A 106 -1.31 4.44 -10.49
N LEU A 107 -1.14 3.21 -10.01
CA LEU A 107 -2.20 2.44 -9.35
C LEU A 107 -2.77 3.10 -8.09
N MET A 108 -1.99 3.89 -7.34
CA MET A 108 -2.53 4.61 -6.18
C MET A 108 -3.55 5.69 -6.55
N ALA A 109 -3.49 6.24 -7.78
CA ALA A 109 -4.44 7.22 -8.27
C ALA A 109 -5.55 6.59 -9.11
N THR A 110 -5.27 5.52 -9.84
CA THR A 110 -6.27 4.88 -10.71
C THR A 110 -7.08 3.82 -9.99
N ASN A 111 -6.51 3.16 -8.99
CA ASN A 111 -7.05 1.97 -8.31
C ASN A 111 -7.61 0.89 -9.26
N ARG A 112 -7.09 0.85 -10.49
CA ARG A 112 -7.60 0.01 -11.58
C ARG A 112 -7.70 -1.46 -11.17
N SER A 113 -6.65 -2.01 -10.57
CA SER A 113 -6.63 -3.39 -10.09
C SER A 113 -7.74 -3.68 -9.05
N ILE A 114 -8.01 -2.75 -8.13
CA ILE A 114 -9.07 -2.89 -7.13
C ILE A 114 -10.44 -2.81 -7.80
N LEU A 115 -10.68 -1.77 -8.61
CA LEU A 115 -11.95 -1.58 -9.33
C LEU A 115 -12.29 -2.78 -10.22
N GLU A 116 -11.29 -3.30 -10.94
CA GLU A 116 -11.45 -4.47 -11.77
C GLU A 116 -11.74 -5.73 -10.93
N THR A 117 -11.06 -5.90 -9.79
CA THR A 117 -11.22 -7.07 -8.92
C THR A 117 -12.60 -7.08 -8.26
N ILE A 118 -13.04 -5.97 -7.67
CA ILE A 118 -14.36 -5.92 -7.00
C ILE A 118 -15.51 -6.09 -7.98
N GLN A 119 -15.39 -5.56 -9.21
CA GLN A 119 -16.42 -5.72 -10.24
C GLN A 119 -16.45 -7.16 -10.78
N ALA A 120 -15.29 -7.80 -10.97
CA ALA A 120 -15.22 -9.19 -11.43
C ALA A 120 -15.73 -10.20 -10.39
N ASN A 121 -15.54 -9.89 -9.11
CA ASN A 121 -15.93 -10.73 -7.99
C ASN A 121 -17.34 -10.44 -7.45
N TRP A 122 -18.06 -9.48 -8.05
CA TRP A 122 -19.41 -9.14 -7.60
C TRP A 122 -20.42 -10.19 -8.09
N PRO A 123 -21.39 -10.61 -7.25
CA PRO A 123 -22.40 -11.58 -7.65
C PRO A 123 -23.25 -11.06 -8.83
N SER A 124 -23.32 -11.88 -9.88
CA SER A 124 -24.08 -11.72 -11.12
C SER A 124 -23.60 -10.67 -12.15
N ARG A 125 -23.11 -11.22 -13.26
CA ARG A 125 -23.12 -10.65 -14.61
C ARG A 125 -24.55 -10.47 -15.19
N ALA A 126 -25.63 -10.41 -14.40
CA ALA A 126 -26.97 -10.66 -14.97
C ALA A 126 -28.18 -9.81 -14.50
N SER A 127 -28.09 -8.85 -13.58
CA SER A 127 -29.33 -8.08 -13.26
C SER A 127 -29.22 -6.58 -12.97
N ILE A 128 -28.03 -5.97 -12.97
CA ILE A 128 -27.91 -4.49 -13.02
C ILE A 128 -26.72 -4.08 -13.89
N SER A 129 -26.93 -4.06 -15.21
CA SER A 129 -26.04 -3.35 -16.14
C SER A 129 -26.69 -2.02 -16.52
N TYR A 130 -26.26 -0.94 -15.87
CA TYR A 130 -26.42 0.41 -16.40
C TYR A 130 -25.04 1.09 -16.42
N GLY A 131 -24.29 0.88 -17.50
CA GLY A 131 -23.11 1.69 -17.84
C GLY A 131 -21.82 0.91 -18.10
N THR A 132 -20.87 1.59 -18.74
CA THR A 132 -19.50 1.12 -18.99
C THR A 132 -18.74 0.92 -17.67
N PRO A 133 -18.00 -0.19 -17.47
CA PRO A 133 -17.16 -0.38 -16.29
C PRO A 133 -16.18 0.78 -16.10
N ALA A 134 -16.01 1.25 -14.85
CA ALA A 134 -14.95 2.21 -14.56
C ALA A 134 -13.60 1.53 -14.72
N ALA A 135 -12.73 2.10 -15.56
CA ALA A 135 -11.36 1.63 -15.72
C ALA A 135 -10.42 2.26 -14.68
N ARG A 136 -10.75 3.47 -14.21
CA ARG A 136 -10.00 4.24 -13.21
C ARG A 136 -10.94 5.04 -12.32
N VAL A 137 -10.48 5.43 -11.14
CA VAL A 137 -11.29 6.24 -10.22
C VAL A 137 -11.66 7.61 -10.79
N ALA A 138 -10.85 8.19 -11.68
CA ALA A 138 -11.21 9.43 -12.35
C ALA A 138 -12.52 9.32 -13.17
N ASP A 139 -12.85 8.13 -13.70
CA ASP A 139 -14.10 7.90 -14.44
C ASP A 139 -15.33 8.06 -13.53
N LEU A 140 -15.16 7.74 -12.23
CA LEU A 140 -16.16 7.89 -11.18
C LEU A 140 -16.41 9.36 -10.81
N LEU A 141 -15.57 10.28 -11.26
CA LEU A 141 -15.70 11.72 -11.05
C LEU A 141 -16.17 12.47 -12.30
N SER A 142 -16.44 11.75 -13.40
CA SER A 142 -16.96 12.35 -14.63
C SER A 142 -18.40 12.87 -14.47
N ASP A 143 -18.85 13.71 -15.42
CA ASP A 143 -20.22 14.27 -15.42
C ASP A 143 -21.33 13.19 -15.43
N LYS A 144 -21.02 12.02 -16.01
CA LYS A 144 -21.90 10.85 -16.07
C LYS A 144 -21.16 9.63 -15.54
N PRO A 145 -20.97 9.53 -14.21
CA PRO A 145 -20.14 8.49 -13.63
C PRO A 145 -20.84 7.13 -13.79
N PRO A 146 -20.10 6.06 -14.13
CA PRO A 146 -20.67 4.73 -14.15
C PRO A 146 -21.07 4.29 -12.74
N SER A 147 -22.15 3.53 -12.63
CA SER A 147 -22.68 3.10 -11.33
C SER A 147 -23.18 1.65 -11.36
N ASN A 148 -22.86 0.94 -10.29
CA ASN A 148 -23.39 -0.38 -9.94
C ASN A 148 -23.08 -0.60 -8.44
N LEU A 149 -23.55 -1.70 -7.86
CA LEU A 149 -23.33 -1.97 -6.43
C LEU A 149 -21.84 -2.12 -6.06
N ALA A 150 -21.01 -2.69 -6.94
CA ALA A 150 -19.57 -2.81 -6.69
C ALA A 150 -18.87 -1.44 -6.65
N LEU A 151 -19.23 -0.56 -7.59
CA LEU A 151 -18.72 0.81 -7.63
C LEU A 151 -19.26 1.66 -6.47
N ASP A 152 -20.52 1.48 -6.08
CA ASP A 152 -21.09 2.13 -4.90
C ASP A 152 -20.37 1.69 -3.61
N HIS A 153 -20.12 0.38 -3.46
CA HIS A 153 -19.32 -0.17 -2.37
C HIS A 153 -17.91 0.45 -2.34
N TYR A 154 -17.24 0.54 -3.49
CA TYR A 154 -15.95 1.22 -3.59
C TYR A 154 -16.01 2.67 -3.11
N ARG A 155 -16.98 3.45 -3.62
CA ARG A 155 -17.11 4.89 -3.31
C ARG A 155 -17.37 5.16 -1.83
N LYS A 156 -18.13 4.28 -1.16
CA LYS A 156 -18.54 4.45 0.24
C LYS A 156 -17.63 3.76 1.25
N MET A 157 -16.86 2.76 0.83
CA MET A 157 -15.95 2.01 1.72
C MET A 157 -14.48 2.29 1.37
N CYS A 158 -14.05 1.88 0.17
CA CYS A 158 -12.64 1.90 -0.23
C CYS A 158 -12.10 3.30 -0.53
N ALA A 159 -12.92 4.17 -1.13
CA ALA A 159 -12.52 5.52 -1.54
C ALA A 159 -12.24 6.46 -0.36
N GLY A 160 -12.60 6.07 0.88
CA GLY A 160 -12.24 6.78 2.10
C GLY A 160 -10.73 6.95 2.31
N CYS A 161 -9.92 6.12 1.66
CA CYS A 161 -8.45 6.17 1.68
C CYS A 161 -7.82 6.69 0.39
N HIS A 162 -8.61 7.06 -0.62
CA HIS A 162 -8.09 7.25 -1.97
C HIS A 162 -7.55 8.65 -2.25
N LEU A 163 -6.56 8.78 -3.15
CA LEU A 163 -5.89 10.07 -3.43
C LEU A 163 -6.83 11.14 -4.01
N TRP A 164 -7.84 10.72 -4.76
CA TRP A 164 -8.85 11.63 -5.37
C TRP A 164 -9.94 12.09 -4.39
N LYS A 165 -10.01 11.48 -3.20
CA LYS A 165 -10.91 11.98 -2.15
C LYS A 165 -10.44 13.39 -1.75
N PRO A 166 -11.35 14.37 -1.64
CA PRO A 166 -11.04 15.65 -1.04
C PRO A 166 -10.47 15.48 0.38
N ARG A 167 -9.38 16.19 0.66
CA ARG A 167 -8.98 16.44 2.05
C ARG A 167 -9.89 17.55 2.60
N LYS A 168 -10.72 17.21 3.59
CA LYS A 168 -11.65 18.12 4.28
C LYS A 168 -11.49 17.89 5.78
N ASP A 169 -12.04 18.81 6.57
CA ASP A 169 -12.08 18.70 8.03
C ASP A 169 -13.13 17.65 8.45
N TYR A 170 -12.76 16.37 8.32
CA TYR A 170 -13.47 15.25 8.91
C TYR A 170 -12.80 14.84 10.22
N ASP A 171 -13.57 14.37 11.18
CA ASP A 171 -13.02 13.83 12.42
C ASP A 171 -12.19 12.56 12.18
N GLY A 172 -11.14 12.40 12.97
CA GLY A 172 -10.29 11.21 12.98
C GLY A 172 -9.52 10.98 11.67
N GLU A 173 -9.21 9.72 11.38
CA GLU A 173 -8.33 9.37 10.25
C GLU A 173 -8.89 9.75 8.88
N ALA A 174 -10.20 9.86 8.71
CA ALA A 174 -10.80 10.23 7.43
C ALA A 174 -10.43 11.66 7.01
N GLY A 175 -10.17 12.57 7.96
CA GLY A 175 -9.70 13.92 7.68
C GLY A 175 -8.24 13.97 7.24
N LEU A 176 -7.45 12.98 7.66
CA LEU A 176 -6.01 12.90 7.38
C LEU A 176 -5.69 12.29 6.00
N ARG A 177 -6.71 11.80 5.27
CA ARG A 177 -6.57 11.06 4.00
C ARG A 177 -7.14 11.84 2.80
N GLY A 178 -6.54 11.62 1.64
CA GLY A 178 -6.91 12.23 0.37
C GLY A 178 -6.20 13.55 0.11
N GLY A 179 -6.55 14.22 -1.00
CA GLY A 179 -5.95 15.49 -1.41
C GLY A 179 -4.69 15.34 -2.26
N GLY A 180 -4.56 14.24 -3.00
CA GLY A 180 -3.50 14.05 -3.99
C GLY A 180 -2.09 14.11 -3.41
N CYS A 181 -1.25 15.01 -3.94
CA CYS A 181 0.15 15.17 -3.55
C CYS A 181 0.31 15.48 -2.06
N SER A 182 -0.62 16.29 -1.50
CA SER A 182 -0.60 16.66 -0.08
C SER A 182 -0.82 15.47 0.86
N ASP A 183 -1.40 14.37 0.36
CA ASP A 183 -1.66 13.19 1.19
C ASP A 183 -0.35 12.54 1.65
N CYS A 184 0.67 12.55 0.78
CA CYS A 184 1.99 12.00 1.09
C CYS A 184 2.95 13.07 1.61
N HIS A 185 2.95 14.26 1.00
CA HIS A 185 3.98 15.26 1.25
C HIS A 185 3.72 16.17 2.45
N VAL A 186 2.53 16.13 3.06
CA VAL A 186 2.20 16.90 4.28
C VAL A 186 2.04 15.93 5.46
N THR A 187 2.95 16.02 6.44
CA THR A 187 3.09 15.04 7.53
C THR A 187 2.25 15.34 8.76
N GLN A 188 1.89 16.61 8.99
CA GLN A 188 1.04 17.04 10.09
C GLN A 188 0.11 18.19 9.66
N GLN A 189 -1.09 18.21 10.24
CA GLN A 189 -2.16 19.15 9.89
C GLN A 189 -2.46 20.11 11.06
N GLU A 190 -1.44 20.49 11.83
CA GLU A 190 -1.61 21.58 12.79
C GLU A 190 -1.54 22.91 12.05
N ILE A 191 -2.63 23.26 11.35
CA ILE A 191 -2.97 24.68 11.18
C ILE A 191 -3.43 25.11 12.57
N SER A 192 -2.47 25.53 13.40
CA SER A 192 -2.80 26.20 14.64
C SER A 192 -3.50 27.51 14.28
N SER A 193 -4.83 27.47 14.25
CA SER A 193 -5.68 28.68 14.20
C SER A 193 -5.53 29.54 15.47
N LYS A 194 -4.74 29.08 16.45
CA LYS A 194 -4.44 29.83 17.67
C LYS A 194 -3.62 31.11 17.40
N ASP A 195 -3.00 31.25 16.23
CA ASP A 195 -2.14 32.40 15.89
C ASP A 195 -2.87 33.56 15.16
N GLY A 196 -4.18 33.41 14.92
CA GLY A 196 -5.03 34.45 14.32
C GLY A 196 -5.09 34.44 12.79
N PHE A 197 -6.03 35.22 12.22
CA PHE A 197 -6.33 35.21 10.77
C PHE A 197 -5.17 35.72 9.87
N ASN A 198 -4.29 36.56 10.43
CA ASN A 198 -3.21 37.23 9.68
C ASN A 198 -1.86 36.50 9.79
N THR A 199 -1.71 35.63 10.79
CA THR A 199 -0.45 34.97 11.14
C THR A 199 -0.71 33.49 11.36
N PHE A 200 -0.11 32.63 10.54
CA PHE A 200 -0.23 31.19 10.73
C PHE A 200 0.98 30.46 10.17
N ARG A 201 1.23 29.28 10.73
CA ARG A 201 2.23 28.35 10.21
C ARG A 201 1.65 27.61 9.01
N HIS A 202 2.27 27.77 7.85
CA HIS A 202 1.90 27.00 6.66
C HIS A 202 2.20 25.50 6.89
N PRO A 203 1.33 24.58 6.44
CA PRO A 203 1.63 23.15 6.47
C PRO A 203 2.97 22.83 5.80
N GLU A 204 3.83 22.08 6.48
CA GLU A 204 5.15 21.70 5.95
C GLU A 204 4.99 20.69 4.81
N ILE A 205 5.72 20.92 3.72
CA ILE A 205 5.84 19.99 2.59
C ILE A 205 7.21 19.33 2.64
N THR A 206 7.27 18.01 2.56
CA THR A 206 8.55 17.28 2.69
C THR A 206 8.66 16.09 1.76
N THR A 207 9.89 15.80 1.33
CA THR A 207 10.28 14.56 0.65
C THR A 207 10.78 13.49 1.63
N ARG A 208 10.91 13.83 2.93
CA ARG A 208 11.28 12.92 4.02
C ARG A 208 9.99 12.49 4.72
N ILE A 209 9.27 11.57 4.08
CA ILE A 209 7.93 11.16 4.48
C ILE A 209 8.05 10.00 5.49
N PRO A 210 7.52 10.13 6.71
CA PRO A 210 7.55 9.07 7.71
C PRO A 210 6.46 8.02 7.41
N SER A 211 6.63 6.78 7.90
CA SER A 211 5.73 5.66 7.57
C SER A 211 4.27 5.90 8.01
N GLU A 212 4.01 6.75 8.99
CA GLU A 212 2.66 7.11 9.46
C GLU A 212 1.79 7.67 8.32
N ASN A 213 2.40 8.44 7.40
CA ASN A 213 1.71 8.96 6.22
C ASN A 213 1.26 7.86 5.25
N CYS A 214 1.93 6.71 5.24
CA CYS A 214 1.53 5.53 4.48
C CYS A 214 0.50 4.69 5.26
N ILE A 215 0.75 4.48 6.56
CA ILE A 215 -0.04 3.63 7.45
C ILE A 215 -1.46 4.17 7.62
N LYS A 216 -1.67 5.49 7.50
CA LYS A 216 -3.03 6.04 7.53
C LYS A 216 -3.97 5.35 6.53
N CYS A 217 -3.49 4.88 5.39
CA CYS A 217 -4.29 4.10 4.43
C CYS A 217 -3.93 2.61 4.46
N HIS A 218 -2.64 2.28 4.52
CA HIS A 218 -2.11 0.91 4.47
C HIS A 218 -2.19 0.15 5.80
N ASN A 219 -3.11 0.53 6.69
CA ASN A 219 -3.44 -0.25 7.89
C ASN A 219 -4.60 -1.24 7.71
N ARG A 220 -5.41 -1.12 6.64
CA ARG A 220 -6.52 -2.06 6.35
C ARG A 220 -6.30 -2.92 5.10
N SER A 221 -5.57 -2.42 4.10
CA SER A 221 -5.26 -3.11 2.84
C SER A 221 -4.17 -4.16 3.04
N ALA A 222 -4.55 -5.43 3.23
CA ALA A 222 -3.67 -6.55 3.61
C ALA A 222 -2.86 -6.32 4.91
N ARG A 223 -3.15 -5.24 5.65
CA ARG A 223 -2.46 -4.78 6.87
C ARG A 223 -0.94 -4.61 6.72
N ILE A 224 -0.46 -4.35 5.51
CA ILE A 224 0.99 -4.25 5.20
C ILE A 224 1.73 -3.31 6.15
N GLY A 225 1.21 -2.10 6.38
CA GLY A 225 1.85 -1.12 7.26
C GLY A 225 1.90 -1.58 8.72
N LEU A 226 0.90 -2.35 9.17
CA LEU A 226 0.90 -2.92 10.52
C LEU A 226 1.91 -4.06 10.61
N SER A 227 1.86 -5.01 9.67
CA SER A 227 2.76 -6.17 9.64
C SER A 227 4.24 -5.77 9.58
N TYR A 228 4.58 -4.76 8.76
CA TYR A 228 5.94 -4.23 8.69
C TYR A 228 6.46 -3.75 10.05
N SER A 229 5.63 -3.04 10.80
CA SER A 229 5.92 -2.57 12.15
C SER A 229 5.75 -3.63 13.24
N GLY A 230 5.41 -4.88 12.89
CA GLY A 230 5.17 -5.96 13.86
C GLY A 230 3.86 -5.82 14.61
N ARG A 231 2.82 -5.27 13.99
CA ARG A 231 1.50 -5.14 14.59
C ARG A 231 0.50 -6.01 13.85
N TRP A 232 -0.29 -6.77 14.59
CA TRP A 232 -1.43 -7.51 14.05
C TRP A 232 -2.71 -7.01 14.67
N GLU A 233 -3.61 -6.46 13.85
CA GLU A 233 -4.93 -6.03 14.30
C GLU A 233 -5.78 -7.23 14.69
N SER A 234 -6.23 -7.23 15.95
CA SER A 234 -7.06 -8.28 16.54
C SER A 234 -8.54 -8.10 16.18
N GLU A 235 -9.35 -9.11 16.51
CA GLU A 235 -10.81 -9.13 16.27
C GLU A 235 -11.61 -8.15 17.14
N GLY A 236 -10.94 -7.22 17.83
CA GLY A 236 -11.62 -6.16 18.59
C GLY A 236 -11.89 -6.49 20.05
N TYR A 237 -11.42 -7.63 20.57
CA TYR A 237 -11.66 -8.06 21.95
C TYR A 237 -10.88 -7.29 23.03
N GLY A 238 -9.94 -6.42 22.64
CA GLY A 238 -9.11 -5.68 23.59
C GLY A 238 -8.19 -6.54 24.46
N THR A 239 -7.90 -7.76 24.03
CA THR A 239 -7.02 -8.70 24.74
C THR A 239 -5.56 -8.59 24.27
N PRO A 240 -4.60 -9.01 25.12
CA PRO A 240 -4.74 -9.25 26.56
C PRO A 240 -5.16 -7.98 27.32
N TYR A 241 -6.02 -8.15 28.32
CA TYR A 241 -6.50 -7.07 29.17
C TYR A 241 -5.38 -6.47 30.02
N GLU A 242 -5.50 -5.19 30.36
CA GLU A 242 -4.58 -4.46 31.24
C GLU A 242 -5.28 -4.23 32.58
N GLY A 243 -5.09 -5.17 33.52
CA GLY A 243 -5.85 -5.20 34.77
C GLY A 243 -7.33 -5.53 34.51
N ALA A 244 -8.21 -4.62 34.89
CA ALA A 244 -9.65 -4.72 34.62
C ALA A 244 -10.09 -4.02 33.32
N GLU A 245 -9.13 -3.40 32.59
CA GLU A 245 -9.41 -2.58 31.41
C GLU A 245 -9.04 -3.31 30.11
N LEU A 246 -9.67 -2.90 29.01
CA LEU A 246 -9.24 -3.29 27.66
C LEU A 246 -7.83 -2.80 27.39
N SER A 247 -7.07 -3.51 26.55
CA SER A 247 -5.70 -3.11 26.21
C SER A 247 -5.63 -1.66 25.71
N SER A 248 -4.62 -0.92 26.16
CA SER A 248 -4.34 0.43 25.68
C SER A 248 -3.84 0.44 24.22
N ARG A 249 -3.44 -0.72 23.68
CA ARG A 249 -2.99 -0.91 22.29
C ARG A 249 -4.13 -0.81 21.30
N LYS A 250 -4.43 0.42 20.91
CA LYS A 250 -5.53 0.77 20.01
C LYS A 250 -5.02 1.35 18.70
N LEU A 251 -5.71 0.97 17.63
CA LEU A 251 -5.74 1.64 16.35
C LEU A 251 -7.01 2.51 16.27
N SER A 252 -7.12 3.30 15.22
CA SER A 252 -8.32 4.08 14.92
C SER A 252 -9.60 3.25 14.88
N GLY A 253 -10.72 3.90 15.22
CA GLY A 253 -12.04 3.28 15.19
C GLY A 253 -12.21 2.18 16.24
N ASN A 254 -11.56 2.32 17.41
CA ASN A 254 -11.62 1.38 18.53
C ASN A 254 -11.19 -0.05 18.18
N ARG A 255 -10.25 -0.19 17.26
CA ARG A 255 -9.66 -1.48 16.89
C ARG A 255 -8.45 -1.73 17.77
N PHE A 256 -8.17 -2.98 18.12
CA PHE A 256 -7.03 -3.34 18.96
C PHE A 256 -5.97 -4.06 18.14
N TYR A 257 -4.74 -4.14 18.66
CA TYR A 257 -3.67 -4.89 18.03
C TYR A 257 -2.80 -5.62 19.05
N LEU A 258 -2.14 -6.67 18.57
CA LEU A 258 -1.08 -7.39 19.26
C LEU A 258 0.27 -7.06 18.63
N ASP A 259 1.31 -7.05 19.44
CA ASP A 259 2.68 -6.96 18.97
C ASP A 259 3.20 -8.35 18.57
N LEU A 260 3.77 -8.41 17.38
CA LEU A 260 4.40 -9.57 16.77
C LEU A 260 5.82 -9.17 16.33
N PRO A 261 6.68 -10.15 15.98
CA PRO A 261 7.96 -9.84 15.36
C PRO A 261 7.77 -8.97 14.10
N SER A 262 8.39 -7.80 14.08
CA SER A 262 8.40 -6.87 12.95
C SER A 262 9.39 -7.30 11.86
N ASP A 263 9.29 -6.66 10.71
CA ASP A 263 10.24 -6.85 9.62
C ASP A 263 11.66 -6.46 10.08
N VAL A 264 12.68 -7.18 9.61
CA VAL A 264 14.08 -6.91 9.93
C VAL A 264 14.53 -5.52 9.45
N HIS A 265 14.00 -5.05 8.32
CA HIS A 265 14.30 -3.72 7.79
C HIS A 265 13.75 -2.62 8.71
N PHE A 266 12.60 -2.86 9.34
CA PHE A 266 12.05 -1.97 10.35
C PHE A 266 12.84 -2.05 11.67
N SER A 267 12.96 -3.25 12.23
CA SER A 267 13.50 -3.44 13.60
C SER A 267 15.01 -3.28 13.73
N LYS A 268 15.79 -3.60 12.69
CA LYS A 268 17.25 -3.54 12.72
C LYS A 268 17.82 -2.36 11.94
N ALA A 269 17.18 -1.99 10.84
CA ALA A 269 17.65 -0.90 9.99
C ALA A 269 16.83 0.38 10.16
N SER A 270 15.71 0.35 10.91
CA SER A 270 14.84 1.52 11.13
C SER A 270 14.48 2.22 9.82
N MET A 271 14.21 1.41 8.78
CA MET A 271 13.83 1.88 7.45
C MET A 271 12.35 2.28 7.41
N GLU A 272 12.08 3.43 6.83
CA GLU A 272 10.73 3.95 6.56
C GLU A 272 10.17 3.36 5.26
N CYS A 273 8.86 3.47 5.02
CA CYS A 273 8.25 3.00 3.77
C CYS A 273 8.96 3.57 2.53
N VAL A 274 9.33 4.85 2.55
CA VAL A 274 9.99 5.53 1.41
C VAL A 274 11.43 5.10 1.19
N ASP A 275 12.06 4.41 2.15
CA ASP A 275 13.39 3.86 1.99
C ASP A 275 13.40 2.78 0.91
N CYS A 276 12.39 1.90 0.91
CA CYS A 276 12.16 0.94 -0.16
C CYS A 276 11.36 1.53 -1.32
N HIS A 277 10.21 2.15 -1.04
CA HIS A 277 9.31 2.61 -2.09
C HIS A 277 9.85 3.86 -2.80
N THR A 278 10.37 3.67 -4.01
CA THR A 278 10.97 4.73 -4.83
C THR A 278 9.92 5.74 -5.34
N SER A 279 10.39 6.92 -5.77
CA SER A 279 9.50 7.92 -6.39
C SER A 279 8.86 7.39 -7.67
N VAL A 280 9.58 6.58 -8.45
CA VAL A 280 9.05 5.94 -9.66
C VAL A 280 8.01 4.86 -9.33
N GLY A 281 8.25 4.06 -8.28
CA GLY A 281 7.31 3.03 -7.84
C GLY A 281 6.00 3.60 -7.26
N LEU A 282 6.07 4.69 -6.50
CA LEU A 282 4.91 5.31 -5.85
C LEU A 282 4.18 6.31 -6.76
N MET A 283 4.92 7.26 -7.34
CA MET A 283 4.36 8.33 -8.17
C MET A 283 4.16 7.88 -9.63
N GLY A 284 4.47 6.62 -9.95
CA GLY A 284 4.35 6.05 -11.28
C GLY A 284 5.57 6.34 -12.17
N ASP A 285 5.74 5.52 -13.21
CA ASP A 285 6.78 5.65 -14.24
C ASP A 285 6.21 6.24 -15.56
N GLY A 286 4.94 6.63 -15.56
CA GLY A 286 4.23 7.17 -16.72
C GLY A 286 3.51 6.11 -17.55
N LYS A 287 3.61 4.83 -17.18
CA LYS A 287 2.83 3.73 -17.75
C LYS A 287 1.60 3.44 -16.89
N GLU A 288 0.57 2.89 -17.53
CA GLU A 288 -0.59 2.36 -16.82
C GLU A 288 -0.38 0.87 -16.56
N TYR A 289 -0.85 0.40 -15.39
CA TYR A 289 -0.74 -0.98 -14.96
C TYR A 289 -2.09 -1.53 -14.51
N ASN A 290 -2.29 -2.85 -14.68
CA ASN A 290 -3.51 -3.55 -14.27
C ASN A 290 -3.33 -4.37 -12.99
N SER A 291 -2.09 -4.52 -12.51
CA SER A 291 -1.76 -5.26 -11.29
C SER A 291 -0.62 -4.58 -10.54
N ILE A 292 -0.64 -4.71 -9.21
CA ILE A 292 0.43 -4.21 -8.34
C ILE A 292 1.76 -4.86 -8.73
N SER A 293 1.77 -6.17 -9.01
CA SER A 293 2.97 -6.91 -9.41
C SER A 293 3.70 -6.32 -10.61
N ALA A 294 2.96 -5.78 -11.59
CA ALA A 294 3.55 -5.18 -12.78
C ALA A 294 4.12 -3.78 -12.49
N GLN A 295 3.52 -3.03 -11.56
CA GLN A 295 3.99 -1.70 -11.19
C GLN A 295 5.21 -1.72 -10.27
N VAL A 296 5.36 -2.73 -9.40
CA VAL A 296 6.51 -2.86 -8.47
C VAL A 296 7.82 -2.51 -9.15
N ASP A 297 8.56 -1.57 -8.56
CA ASP A 297 9.83 -1.06 -9.07
C ASP A 297 11.01 -1.63 -8.29
N ILE A 298 10.99 -1.53 -6.96
CA ILE A 298 12.02 -2.09 -6.09
C ILE A 298 11.71 -3.55 -5.73
N THR A 299 12.76 -4.38 -5.66
CA THR A 299 12.68 -5.77 -5.20
C THR A 299 13.78 -6.06 -4.18
N CYS A 300 13.75 -7.22 -3.53
CA CYS A 300 14.80 -7.66 -2.61
C CYS A 300 16.17 -7.66 -3.31
N GLU A 301 16.22 -8.13 -4.55
CA GLU A 301 17.42 -8.19 -5.39
C GLU A 301 17.96 -6.80 -5.71
N SER A 302 17.10 -5.76 -5.76
CA SER A 302 17.54 -4.38 -6.00
C SER A 302 18.46 -3.83 -4.90
N CYS A 303 18.49 -4.47 -3.72
CA CYS A 303 19.37 -4.09 -2.61
C CYS A 303 20.37 -5.18 -2.22
N HIS A 304 19.96 -6.45 -2.25
CA HIS A 304 20.80 -7.58 -1.82
C HIS A 304 21.62 -8.22 -2.95
N MET A 305 21.23 -7.97 -4.22
CA MET A 305 21.95 -8.38 -5.44
C MET A 305 21.92 -7.25 -6.48
N PRO A 306 22.32 -6.02 -6.11
CA PRO A 306 22.01 -4.84 -6.92
C PRO A 306 22.83 -4.79 -8.21
N MET A 307 22.21 -4.23 -9.24
CA MET A 307 22.97 -3.71 -10.38
C MET A 307 23.64 -2.39 -9.96
N LEU A 308 24.97 -2.37 -9.96
CA LEU A 308 25.76 -1.21 -9.58
C LEU A 308 26.29 -0.48 -10.81
N SER A 309 26.02 0.82 -10.90
CA SER A 309 26.59 1.69 -11.93
C SER A 309 27.04 3.01 -11.32
N ARG A 310 28.00 3.67 -11.98
CA ARG A 310 28.41 5.03 -11.59
C ARG A 310 27.24 5.97 -11.80
N LEU A 311 27.03 6.87 -10.84
CA LEU A 311 26.09 7.96 -11.03
C LEU A 311 26.72 9.01 -11.94
N GLU A 312 26.15 9.18 -13.13
CA GLU A 312 26.61 10.16 -14.11
C GLU A 312 26.65 11.59 -13.52
N GLU A 313 27.57 12.41 -14.01
CA GLU A 313 27.78 13.78 -13.54
C GLU A 313 26.72 14.76 -14.06
N ASP A 314 26.08 14.43 -15.18
CA ASP A 314 24.99 15.20 -15.73
C ASP A 314 23.73 15.15 -14.85
N GLU A 315 22.84 16.12 -15.05
CA GLU A 315 21.61 16.24 -14.28
C GLU A 315 20.63 15.12 -14.66
N ASN A 316 20.72 14.00 -13.95
CA ASN A 316 19.79 12.87 -14.03
C ASN A 316 18.92 12.76 -12.76
N LEU A 317 17.99 11.79 -12.76
CA LEU A 317 17.08 11.57 -11.64
C LEU A 317 17.83 11.28 -10.31
N GLY A 318 18.92 10.50 -10.34
CA GLY A 318 19.69 10.18 -9.14
C GLY A 318 20.35 11.41 -8.52
N ARG A 319 20.99 12.25 -9.34
CA ARG A 319 21.59 13.53 -8.92
C ARG A 319 20.54 14.49 -8.36
N ARG A 320 19.38 14.59 -9.02
CA ARG A 320 18.26 15.40 -8.54
C ARG A 320 17.76 14.94 -7.17
N LEU A 321 17.60 13.64 -6.97
CA LEU A 321 17.11 13.07 -5.70
C LEU A 321 18.10 13.30 -4.55
N LEU A 322 19.41 13.16 -4.79
CA LEU A 322 20.45 13.51 -3.81
C LEU A 322 20.35 14.98 -3.38
N ARG A 323 20.28 15.89 -4.35
CA ARG A 323 20.17 17.33 -4.10
C ARG A 323 18.91 17.72 -3.34
N LEU A 324 17.78 17.08 -3.63
CA LEU A 324 16.50 17.35 -2.94
C LEU A 324 16.50 16.81 -1.51
N ASN A 325 17.05 15.61 -1.28
CA ASN A 325 17.04 14.99 0.04
C ASN A 325 17.98 15.69 1.05
N ARG A 326 19.19 16.08 0.59
CA ARG A 326 20.24 16.78 1.36
C ARG A 326 20.82 16.05 2.58
N ARG A 327 20.29 14.88 2.96
CA ARG A 327 20.83 14.07 4.07
C ARG A 327 21.74 12.95 3.58
N ILE A 328 21.50 12.46 2.38
CA ILE A 328 22.28 11.38 1.80
C ILE A 328 23.57 11.95 1.19
N PRO A 329 24.75 11.42 1.56
CA PRO A 329 26.03 11.93 1.06
C PRO A 329 26.18 11.66 -0.44
N ASP A 330 26.92 12.54 -1.12
CA ASP A 330 27.32 12.29 -2.51
C ASP A 330 28.18 11.02 -2.60
N PRO A 331 27.97 10.17 -3.62
CA PRO A 331 28.81 8.98 -3.82
C PRO A 331 30.26 9.30 -4.23
N ALA A 332 30.60 10.55 -4.55
CA ALA A 332 31.96 11.03 -4.87
C ALA A 332 32.66 10.19 -5.96
N GLY A 333 31.93 9.88 -7.04
CA GLY A 333 32.41 9.02 -8.13
C GLY A 333 32.25 7.50 -7.90
N GLY A 334 31.75 7.11 -6.73
CA GLY A 334 31.33 5.75 -6.41
C GLY A 334 30.10 5.28 -7.18
N LYS A 335 29.80 3.98 -7.08
CA LYS A 335 28.62 3.38 -7.71
C LYS A 335 27.41 3.45 -6.79
N ILE A 336 26.23 3.55 -7.39
CA ILE A 336 24.95 3.40 -6.71
C ILE A 336 24.19 2.20 -7.29
N ALA A 337 23.23 1.70 -6.52
CA ALA A 337 22.34 0.64 -6.98
C ALA A 337 21.21 1.17 -7.87
N PHE A 338 20.74 0.29 -8.75
CA PHE A 338 19.58 0.53 -9.61
C PHE A 338 18.59 -0.63 -9.48
N THR A 339 17.30 -0.31 -9.58
CA THR A 339 16.26 -1.34 -9.69
C THR A 339 16.37 -2.06 -11.03
N VAL A 340 15.69 -3.19 -11.17
CA VAL A 340 15.58 -3.92 -12.44
C VAL A 340 14.94 -3.10 -13.57
N LYS A 341 14.18 -2.05 -13.22
CA LYS A 341 13.58 -1.10 -14.17
C LYS A 341 14.48 0.13 -14.45
N GLY A 342 15.69 0.16 -13.89
CA GLY A 342 16.64 1.25 -14.07
C GLY A 342 16.40 2.47 -13.17
N THR A 343 15.54 2.36 -12.15
CA THR A 343 15.33 3.46 -11.20
C THR A 343 16.55 3.57 -10.27
N PRO A 344 17.17 4.77 -10.13
CA PRO A 344 18.31 4.93 -9.23
C PRO A 344 17.87 4.79 -7.76
N VAL A 345 18.50 3.85 -7.06
CA VAL A 345 18.42 3.71 -5.60
C VAL A 345 19.57 4.52 -5.01
N TYR A 346 19.49 5.85 -5.17
CA TYR A 346 20.55 6.83 -4.84
C TYR A 346 21.08 6.75 -3.40
N ASN A 347 20.30 6.15 -2.52
CA ASN A 347 20.61 5.96 -1.12
C ASN A 347 21.23 4.59 -0.81
N LEU A 348 21.53 3.76 -1.82
CA LEU A 348 22.33 2.55 -1.69
C LEU A 348 23.59 2.70 -2.54
N GLN A 349 24.74 2.83 -1.86
CA GLN A 349 26.01 3.20 -2.46
C GLN A 349 27.08 2.16 -2.15
N GLU A 350 27.96 1.90 -3.12
CA GLU A 350 29.16 1.10 -2.91
C GLU A 350 30.28 1.99 -2.33
N LYS A 351 30.75 1.67 -1.12
CA LYS A 351 31.84 2.38 -0.44
C LYS A 351 32.83 1.38 0.15
N GLY A 352 34.10 1.46 -0.27
CA GLY A 352 35.17 0.61 0.26
C GLY A 352 34.91 -0.89 0.11
N GLY A 353 34.31 -1.31 -1.01
CA GLY A 353 33.93 -2.72 -1.24
C GLY A 353 32.76 -3.21 -0.39
N LYS A 354 31.98 -2.30 0.22
CA LYS A 354 30.76 -2.59 0.97
C LYS A 354 29.56 -1.87 0.38
N LEU A 355 28.37 -2.45 0.53
CA LEU A 355 27.12 -1.76 0.24
C LEU A 355 26.61 -1.05 1.48
N ILE A 356 26.49 0.27 1.39
CA ILE A 356 25.99 1.13 2.46
C ILE A 356 24.66 1.73 2.02
N PHE A 357 23.62 1.40 2.77
CA PHE A 357 22.30 1.98 2.66
C PHE A 357 22.20 3.20 3.58
N PHE A 358 21.81 4.36 3.06
CA PHE A 358 21.55 5.56 3.85
C PHE A 358 20.05 5.74 3.97
N ARG A 359 19.56 5.90 5.21
CA ARG A 359 18.14 6.19 5.43
C ARG A 359 17.79 7.56 4.87
N LYS A 360 16.69 7.65 4.12
CA LYS A 360 16.26 8.90 3.49
C LYS A 360 15.77 9.93 4.50
N SER A 361 15.36 9.50 5.69
CA SER A 361 14.86 10.37 6.77
C SER A 361 15.98 11.19 7.41
N ASP A 362 17.13 10.58 7.74
CA ASP A 362 18.18 11.23 8.52
C ASP A 362 19.60 11.10 7.95
N GLY A 363 19.80 10.26 6.93
CA GLY A 363 21.10 10.03 6.31
C GLY A 363 21.99 9.05 7.07
N LEU A 364 21.49 8.37 8.11
CA LEU A 364 22.30 7.42 8.87
C LEU A 364 22.61 6.17 8.02
N PRO A 365 23.88 5.70 8.04
CA PRO A 365 24.31 4.55 7.25
C PRO A 365 23.93 3.22 7.91
N VAL A 366 23.60 2.24 7.08
CA VAL A 366 23.33 0.84 7.43
C VAL A 366 24.09 -0.03 6.43
N GLU A 367 24.95 -0.92 6.92
CA GLU A 367 25.64 -1.87 6.05
C GLU A 367 24.67 -2.97 5.58
N VAL A 368 24.57 -3.15 4.27
CA VAL A 368 23.76 -4.23 3.68
C VAL A 368 24.64 -5.48 3.55
N PRO A 369 24.23 -6.62 4.12
CA PRO A 369 25.02 -7.85 4.03
C PRO A 369 25.17 -8.30 2.57
N MET A 370 26.40 -8.25 2.06
CA MET A 370 26.76 -8.79 0.74
C MET A 370 27.14 -10.27 0.81
N GLY A 371 26.99 -11.00 -0.31
CA GLY A 371 27.45 -12.39 -0.42
C GLY A 371 26.53 -13.43 0.23
N SER A 372 25.28 -13.09 0.56
CA SER A 372 24.30 -14.10 0.95
C SER A 372 23.86 -14.94 -0.26
N ALA A 373 23.71 -14.35 -1.44
CA ALA A 373 23.12 -14.98 -2.62
C ALA A 373 23.83 -16.25 -3.13
N GLU A 374 25.15 -16.36 -2.95
CA GLU A 374 25.93 -17.55 -3.38
C GLU A 374 25.94 -18.65 -2.32
N LYS A 375 25.38 -18.40 -1.13
CA LYS A 375 25.35 -19.42 -0.08
C LYS A 375 24.51 -20.62 -0.54
N PRO A 376 24.86 -21.85 -0.13
CA PRO A 376 24.18 -23.07 -0.60
C PRO A 376 22.65 -23.05 -0.48
N HIS A 377 22.10 -22.37 0.54
CA HIS A 377 20.64 -22.26 0.73
C HIS A 377 19.92 -21.33 -0.27
N HIS A 378 20.65 -20.51 -1.05
CA HIS A 378 20.08 -19.65 -2.08
C HIS A 378 20.29 -20.18 -3.51
N VAL A 379 21.22 -21.12 -3.70
CA VAL A 379 21.54 -21.73 -5.01
C VAL A 379 21.25 -23.24 -5.05
N MET A 380 20.49 -23.75 -4.08
CA MET A 380 20.15 -25.17 -4.00
C MET A 380 19.25 -25.57 -5.18
N GLU A 381 19.58 -26.70 -5.81
CA GLU A 381 18.75 -27.26 -6.88
C GLU A 381 17.34 -27.63 -6.37
N GLY A 382 16.33 -27.41 -7.21
CA GLY A 382 14.91 -27.61 -6.87
C GLY A 382 14.26 -26.43 -6.13
N HIS A 383 15.04 -25.41 -5.76
CA HIS A 383 14.57 -24.21 -5.03
C HIS A 383 14.49 -22.95 -5.92
N GLU A 384 14.76 -23.07 -7.22
CA GLU A 384 14.88 -21.95 -8.17
C GLU A 384 13.57 -21.17 -8.34
N ARG A 385 12.43 -21.82 -8.10
CA ARG A 385 11.11 -21.21 -8.20
C ARG A 385 10.72 -20.43 -6.95
N LEU A 386 11.46 -20.53 -5.83
CA LEU A 386 11.12 -19.82 -4.59
C LEU A 386 11.39 -18.33 -4.70
N SER A 387 10.44 -17.52 -4.24
CA SER A 387 10.70 -16.12 -3.94
C SER A 387 11.45 -15.97 -2.60
N CYS A 388 12.19 -14.87 -2.43
CA CYS A 388 12.80 -14.54 -1.14
C CYS A 388 11.76 -14.54 0.00
N GLN A 389 10.55 -14.05 -0.29
CA GLN A 389 9.43 -14.02 0.66
C GLN A 389 9.01 -15.41 1.13
N SER A 390 9.08 -16.43 0.26
CA SER A 390 8.73 -17.81 0.65
C SER A 390 9.64 -18.32 1.76
N CYS A 391 10.92 -17.95 1.73
CA CYS A 391 11.91 -18.34 2.74
C CYS A 391 11.95 -17.40 3.93
N HIS A 392 11.78 -16.09 3.73
CA HIS A 392 12.08 -15.07 4.74
C HIS A 392 10.87 -14.46 5.46
N SER A 393 9.63 -14.70 5.00
CA SER A 393 8.43 -14.18 5.69
C SER A 393 8.10 -15.01 6.93
N LEU A 394 8.06 -14.37 8.10
CA LEU A 394 7.79 -15.02 9.38
C LEU A 394 6.33 -15.41 9.58
N TRP A 395 5.43 -14.49 9.25
CA TRP A 395 3.99 -14.64 9.48
C TRP A 395 3.20 -13.84 8.45
N ILE A 396 1.95 -14.21 8.20
CA ILE A 396 1.04 -13.51 7.29
C ILE A 396 -0.29 -13.24 7.99
N PRO A 397 -0.88 -12.04 7.85
CA PRO A 397 -2.27 -11.82 8.23
C PRO A 397 -3.20 -12.67 7.38
N GLN A 398 -4.16 -13.33 8.01
CA GLN A 398 -5.17 -14.15 7.34
C GLN A 398 -6.56 -13.66 7.77
N CYS A 399 -7.42 -13.39 6.79
CA CYS A 399 -8.77 -12.87 7.01
C CYS A 399 -9.78 -13.87 6.45
N TYR A 400 -10.46 -14.58 7.34
CA TYR A 400 -11.53 -15.52 7.04
C TYR A 400 -12.87 -14.88 7.42
N GLY A 401 -13.80 -14.83 6.48
CA GLY A 401 -15.14 -14.28 6.65
C GLY A 401 -15.23 -12.78 6.87
N CYS A 402 -14.94 -11.99 5.84
CA CYS A 402 -15.44 -10.62 5.76
C CYS A 402 -16.92 -10.65 5.35
N HIS A 403 -17.82 -10.14 6.20
CA HIS A 403 -19.25 -10.04 5.92
C HIS A 403 -19.59 -8.62 5.50
N VAL A 404 -20.08 -8.47 4.28
CA VAL A 404 -20.51 -7.20 3.72
C VAL A 404 -22.03 -7.20 3.60
N SER A 405 -22.69 -6.25 4.26
CA SER A 405 -24.14 -6.04 4.16
C SER A 405 -24.46 -4.69 3.54
N TYR A 406 -25.59 -4.64 2.82
CA TYR A 406 -26.12 -3.45 2.18
C TYR A 406 -27.53 -3.18 2.69
N ASP A 407 -27.74 -1.97 3.22
CA ASP A 407 -29.05 -1.45 3.59
C ASP A 407 -29.42 -0.32 2.62
N GLU A 408 -30.35 -0.61 1.71
CA GLU A 408 -30.79 0.32 0.68
C GLU A 408 -31.61 1.50 1.25
N SER A 409 -32.17 1.36 2.45
CA SER A 409 -33.01 2.40 3.07
C SER A 409 -32.20 3.50 3.77
N ALA A 410 -30.98 3.16 4.19
CA ALA A 410 -30.07 4.07 4.88
C ALA A 410 -29.29 4.98 3.91
N LYS A 411 -28.59 5.97 4.46
CA LYS A 411 -27.66 6.84 3.71
C LYS A 411 -26.24 6.70 4.24
N GLN A 412 -25.25 6.86 3.36
CA GLN A 412 -23.84 6.87 3.70
C GLN A 412 -23.10 7.92 2.87
N THR A 413 -22.00 8.45 3.39
CA THR A 413 -21.14 9.38 2.66
C THR A 413 -20.43 8.67 1.51
N ASP A 414 -20.58 9.21 0.30
CA ASP A 414 -19.69 8.93 -0.82
C ASP A 414 -18.38 9.70 -0.60
N TRP A 415 -17.26 8.99 -0.47
CA TRP A 415 -15.99 9.62 -0.15
C TRP A 415 -15.38 10.43 -1.29
N LEU A 416 -15.78 10.18 -2.54
CA LEU A 416 -15.26 10.91 -3.70
C LEU A 416 -15.90 12.30 -3.83
N THR A 417 -17.22 12.40 -3.58
CA THR A 417 -17.95 13.67 -3.65
C THR A 417 -18.03 14.37 -2.29
N GLY A 418 -18.05 13.59 -1.21
CA GLY A 418 -18.32 14.04 0.15
C GLY A 418 -19.82 14.19 0.48
N GLU A 419 -20.71 13.81 -0.44
CA GLU A 419 -22.16 13.89 -0.27
C GLU A 419 -22.73 12.63 0.38
N LYS A 420 -23.85 12.77 1.12
CA LYS A 420 -24.58 11.61 1.65
C LYS A 420 -25.56 11.07 0.60
N THR A 421 -25.27 9.88 0.09
CA THR A 421 -26.09 9.19 -0.92
C THR A 421 -26.84 8.00 -0.31
N ARG A 422 -27.90 7.53 -0.97
CA ARG A 422 -28.72 6.37 -0.55
C ARG A 422 -27.91 5.07 -0.61
N GLY A 423 -28.17 4.14 0.29
CA GLY A 423 -27.49 2.87 0.44
C GLY A 423 -26.36 2.94 1.47
N ARG A 424 -26.39 2.09 2.49
CA ARG A 424 -25.33 1.98 3.50
C ARG A 424 -24.70 0.60 3.48
N TRP A 425 -23.39 0.58 3.41
CA TRP A 425 -22.55 -0.60 3.57
C TRP A 425 -22.12 -0.76 5.02
N SER A 426 -22.11 -1.99 5.51
CA SER A 426 -21.49 -2.36 6.77
C SER A 426 -20.59 -3.56 6.58
N GLU A 427 -19.44 -3.55 7.26
CA GLU A 427 -18.47 -4.63 7.28
C GLU A 427 -18.46 -5.25 8.68
N ALA A 428 -18.59 -6.57 8.76
CA ALA A 428 -18.30 -7.35 9.95
C ALA A 428 -17.25 -8.41 9.61
N ARG A 429 -16.54 -8.92 10.60
CA ARG A 429 -15.47 -9.90 10.42
C ARG A 429 -15.71 -11.08 11.33
N SER A 430 -15.50 -12.28 10.81
CA SER A 430 -15.76 -13.52 11.55
C SER A 430 -14.50 -14.13 12.13
N LEU A 431 -13.39 -14.10 11.39
CA LEU A 431 -12.16 -14.73 11.85
C LEU A 431 -10.90 -14.10 11.25
N MET A 432 -10.06 -13.55 12.11
CA MET A 432 -8.76 -13.00 11.83
C MET A 432 -7.71 -13.86 12.51
N ARG A 433 -6.68 -14.23 11.76
CA ARG A 433 -5.54 -14.94 12.31
C ARG A 433 -4.24 -14.31 11.81
N PHE A 434 -3.16 -14.60 12.52
CA PHE A 434 -1.82 -14.51 11.98
C PHE A 434 -1.20 -15.88 12.13
N SER A 435 -0.42 -16.31 11.15
CA SER A 435 0.24 -17.61 11.22
C SER A 435 1.39 -17.70 10.23
N ARG A 436 2.16 -18.81 10.29
CA ARG A 436 3.18 -19.12 9.28
C ARG A 436 2.57 -19.09 7.87
N PRO A 437 3.15 -18.41 6.88
CA PRO A 437 2.51 -18.26 5.58
C PRO A 437 2.43 -19.58 4.81
N SER A 438 1.24 -19.90 4.29
CA SER A 438 1.08 -20.92 3.25
C SER A 438 1.76 -20.47 1.96
N LEU A 439 2.19 -21.42 1.15
CA LEU A 439 2.84 -21.19 -0.13
C LEU A 439 1.94 -21.70 -1.26
N GLY A 440 2.05 -21.04 -2.40
CA GLY A 440 1.37 -21.43 -3.62
C GLY A 440 2.09 -20.86 -4.83
N MET A 441 1.49 -21.05 -6.00
CA MET A 441 2.04 -20.59 -7.25
C MET A 441 1.44 -19.25 -7.65
N ARG A 442 2.28 -18.28 -7.98
CA ARG A 442 1.88 -17.04 -8.65
C ARG A 442 1.95 -17.22 -10.18
N ALA A 443 1.25 -16.39 -10.96
CA ALA A 443 1.28 -16.44 -12.44
C ALA A 443 2.68 -16.44 -13.07
N SER A 444 3.69 -15.87 -12.42
CA SER A 444 5.09 -15.91 -12.87
C SER A 444 5.76 -17.29 -12.71
N ALA A 445 4.99 -18.34 -12.39
CA ALA A 445 5.48 -19.66 -12.03
C ALA A 445 6.48 -19.68 -10.85
N LYS A 446 6.45 -18.65 -9.99
CA LYS A 446 7.22 -18.58 -8.75
C LYS A 446 6.36 -19.01 -7.55
N VAL A 447 6.97 -19.75 -6.65
CA VAL A 447 6.41 -20.10 -5.34
C VAL A 447 6.44 -18.86 -4.45
N TYR A 448 5.30 -18.51 -3.85
CA TYR A 448 5.10 -17.26 -3.14
C TYR A 448 4.18 -17.45 -1.93
N PRO A 449 4.28 -16.61 -0.87
CA PRO A 449 3.28 -16.57 0.19
C PRO A 449 1.87 -16.30 -0.34
N VAL A 450 0.93 -17.11 0.08
CA VAL A 450 -0.49 -16.99 -0.28
C VAL A 450 -1.35 -16.93 0.98
N ALA A 451 -2.43 -16.16 0.90
CA ALA A 451 -3.45 -16.12 1.93
C ALA A 451 -4.84 -15.97 1.30
N PRO A 452 -5.87 -16.49 1.97
CA PRO A 452 -7.23 -16.43 1.49
C PRO A 452 -7.82 -15.03 1.71
N CYS A 453 -8.73 -14.66 0.81
CA CYS A 453 -9.64 -13.53 0.97
C CYS A 453 -11.06 -14.06 0.78
N GLN A 454 -11.82 -14.06 1.87
CA GLN A 454 -13.20 -14.53 1.90
C GLN A 454 -14.16 -13.37 2.11
N VAL A 455 -15.16 -13.24 1.23
CA VAL A 455 -16.22 -12.25 1.33
C VAL A 455 -17.58 -12.93 1.25
N PHE A 456 -18.41 -12.71 2.27
CA PHE A 456 -19.81 -13.11 2.33
C PHE A 456 -20.70 -11.90 2.10
N PHE A 457 -21.66 -12.00 1.19
CA PHE A 457 -22.69 -10.98 1.00
C PHE A 457 -24.00 -11.46 1.62
N LYS A 458 -24.68 -10.60 2.39
CA LYS A 458 -25.87 -11.04 3.18
C LYS A 458 -27.18 -11.09 2.38
N SER A 459 -27.27 -10.44 1.23
CA SER A 459 -28.52 -10.35 0.44
C SER A 459 -28.79 -11.58 -0.44
N GLU A 460 -27.78 -12.40 -0.72
CA GLU A 460 -27.85 -13.66 -1.44
C GLU A 460 -26.91 -14.64 -0.72
N SER A 461 -27.22 -15.93 -0.62
CA SER A 461 -26.39 -16.96 0.02
C SER A 461 -25.09 -17.21 -0.77
N PHE A 462 -24.23 -16.19 -0.88
CA PHE A 462 -23.05 -16.17 -1.72
C PHE A 462 -21.77 -16.04 -0.88
N SER A 463 -20.84 -16.97 -1.14
CA SER A 463 -19.53 -17.05 -0.50
C SER A 463 -18.46 -17.00 -1.58
N LEU A 464 -17.75 -15.88 -1.71
CA LEU A 464 -16.55 -15.83 -2.53
C LEU A 464 -15.34 -16.14 -1.65
N LEU A 465 -14.54 -17.11 -2.07
CA LEU A 465 -13.30 -17.45 -1.41
C LEU A 465 -12.20 -17.55 -2.47
N THR A 466 -11.27 -16.60 -2.42
CA THR A 466 -10.19 -16.46 -3.38
C THR A 466 -8.83 -16.57 -2.70
N LEU A 467 -7.87 -17.17 -3.38
CA LEU A 467 -6.49 -17.26 -2.91
C LEU A 467 -5.64 -16.16 -3.56
N SER A 468 -4.98 -15.32 -2.76
CA SER A 468 -4.17 -14.20 -3.26
C SER A 468 -2.70 -14.32 -2.84
N ALA A 469 -1.78 -14.00 -3.75
CA ALA A 469 -0.34 -13.95 -3.48
C ALA A 469 0.11 -12.50 -3.20
N PHE A 470 0.62 -12.24 -1.99
CA PHE A 470 1.10 -10.91 -1.61
C PHE A 470 2.26 -10.98 -0.60
N ASP A 471 3.08 -9.93 -0.59
CA ASP A 471 4.19 -9.81 0.36
C ASP A 471 3.64 -9.39 1.74
N PRO A 472 3.80 -10.21 2.79
CA PRO A 472 3.29 -9.88 4.11
C PRO A 472 4.08 -8.76 4.82
N HIS A 473 5.25 -8.37 4.31
CA HIS A 473 6.16 -7.41 4.95
C HIS A 473 6.54 -7.84 6.38
N THR A 474 6.92 -9.11 6.53
CA THR A 474 7.35 -9.71 7.81
C THR A 474 8.68 -10.43 7.63
N THR A 475 9.55 -9.84 6.79
CA THR A 475 10.85 -10.41 6.43
C THR A 475 11.72 -10.55 7.67
N SER A 476 12.40 -11.69 7.81
CA SER A 476 13.40 -11.86 8.84
C SER A 476 14.75 -12.29 8.30
N ALA A 477 15.78 -12.05 9.11
CA ALA A 477 17.14 -12.46 8.80
C ALA A 477 17.31 -13.98 8.69
N LYS A 478 16.46 -14.78 9.37
CA LYS A 478 16.52 -16.24 9.34
C LYS A 478 15.50 -16.78 8.37
N SER A 479 15.92 -17.66 7.47
CA SER A 479 14.98 -18.38 6.61
C SER A 479 14.23 -19.46 7.39
N ARG A 480 13.13 -19.94 6.81
CA ARG A 480 12.46 -21.18 7.23
C ARG A 480 13.39 -22.39 7.17
N GLN A 481 13.06 -23.40 7.97
CA GLN A 481 13.72 -24.70 7.96
C GLN A 481 13.07 -25.61 6.90
N CYS A 482 13.80 -26.64 6.44
CA CYS A 482 13.28 -27.57 5.43
C CYS A 482 11.93 -28.19 5.84
N LYS A 483 11.78 -28.55 7.13
CA LYS A 483 10.55 -29.18 7.64
C LYS A 483 9.34 -28.25 7.59
N ASP A 484 9.54 -26.93 7.68
CA ASP A 484 8.46 -25.95 7.61
C ASP A 484 7.80 -25.90 6.22
N CYS A 485 8.47 -26.40 5.18
CA CYS A 485 7.96 -26.42 3.80
C CYS A 485 7.67 -27.83 3.31
N HIS A 486 8.55 -28.79 3.60
CA HIS A 486 8.44 -30.17 3.13
C HIS A 486 7.65 -31.08 4.06
N GLY A 487 7.23 -30.62 5.24
CA GLY A 487 6.51 -31.45 6.21
C GLY A 487 5.35 -30.80 6.93
N ASP A 488 5.10 -29.54 6.63
CA ASP A 488 4.05 -28.77 7.28
C ASP A 488 2.82 -28.73 6.36
N PRO A 489 1.72 -29.44 6.71
CA PRO A 489 0.54 -29.51 5.84
C PRO A 489 -0.05 -28.13 5.57
N LYS A 490 0.05 -27.22 6.54
CA LYS A 490 -0.48 -25.88 6.39
C LYS A 490 0.35 -25.06 5.41
N THR A 491 1.67 -25.18 5.44
CA THR A 491 2.54 -24.45 4.50
C THR A 491 2.27 -24.86 3.06
N ILE A 492 2.00 -26.14 2.79
CA ILE A 492 1.68 -26.63 1.44
C ILE A 492 0.20 -26.46 1.05
N GLY A 493 -0.63 -25.88 1.93
CA GLY A 493 -2.01 -25.51 1.63
C GLY A 493 -3.06 -26.56 1.97
N LEU A 494 -2.72 -27.65 2.68
CA LEU A 494 -3.70 -28.63 3.18
C LEU A 494 -4.48 -28.12 4.40
N GLY A 495 -3.99 -27.07 5.07
CA GLY A 495 -4.56 -26.52 6.31
C GLY A 495 -3.84 -27.00 7.56
N GLU A 496 -4.23 -26.49 8.73
CA GLU A 496 -3.68 -26.94 10.02
C GLU A 496 -4.12 -28.38 10.31
N GLY A 497 -3.15 -29.25 10.60
CA GLY A 497 -3.43 -30.65 10.85
C GLY A 497 -2.16 -31.48 10.96
N ILE A 498 -2.37 -32.80 10.89
CA ILE A 498 -1.32 -33.80 10.98
C ILE A 498 -1.24 -34.51 9.64
N LEU A 499 -0.05 -34.49 9.05
CA LEU A 499 0.28 -35.25 7.86
C LEU A 499 1.05 -36.51 8.30
N THR A 500 0.57 -37.68 7.87
CA THR A 500 1.22 -38.97 8.13
C THR A 500 1.49 -39.71 6.83
N ARG A 501 2.54 -40.53 6.81
CA ARG A 501 2.87 -41.43 5.71
C ARG A 501 2.87 -42.87 6.21
N LYS A 502 2.13 -43.76 5.54
CA LYS A 502 2.11 -45.20 5.82
C LYS A 502 2.18 -45.95 4.50
N GLU A 503 3.07 -46.95 4.38
CA GLU A 503 3.19 -47.79 3.16
C GLU A 503 3.29 -46.95 1.86
N ASP A 504 4.06 -45.86 1.92
CA ASP A 504 4.23 -44.86 0.85
C ASP A 504 3.00 -44.01 0.48
N GLU A 505 1.89 -44.16 1.18
CA GLU A 505 0.72 -43.30 1.03
C GLU A 505 0.69 -42.19 2.08
N TRP A 506 0.44 -40.96 1.61
CA TRP A 506 0.20 -39.82 2.48
C TRP A 506 -1.27 -39.79 2.92
N SER A 507 -1.51 -39.44 4.18
CA SER A 507 -2.84 -39.14 4.69
C SER A 507 -2.80 -37.86 5.54
N PHE A 508 -3.84 -37.04 5.41
CA PHE A 508 -3.97 -35.78 6.14
C PHE A 508 -5.19 -35.83 7.04
N ARG A 509 -4.99 -35.51 8.32
CA ARG A 509 -6.06 -35.31 9.29
C ARG A 509 -6.01 -33.89 9.81
N SER A 510 -7.07 -33.12 9.56
CA SER A 510 -7.14 -31.75 10.05
C SER A 510 -7.22 -31.65 11.58
N SER A 511 -6.73 -30.53 12.11
CA SER A 511 -6.95 -30.10 13.49
C SER A 511 -8.35 -29.50 13.72
N PHE A 512 -9.08 -29.17 12.65
CA PHE A 512 -10.44 -28.64 12.71
C PHE A 512 -11.43 -29.65 12.14
N SER A 513 -12.58 -29.79 12.80
CA SER A 513 -13.73 -30.57 12.34
C SER A 513 -14.96 -29.66 12.30
N PHE A 514 -15.71 -29.66 11.20
CA PHE A 514 -17.05 -29.05 11.15
C PHE A 514 -18.11 -30.14 11.24
N ASN A 515 -19.21 -29.84 11.94
CA ASN A 515 -20.40 -30.68 11.89
C ASN A 515 -21.11 -30.39 10.55
N THR A 516 -21.25 -31.41 9.70
CA THR A 516 -21.65 -31.28 8.29
C THR A 516 -23.16 -31.11 8.08
N GLU A 517 -23.96 -30.99 9.13
CA GLU A 517 -25.42 -30.91 9.02
C GLU A 517 -25.95 -29.53 8.58
N GLU A 518 -25.12 -28.48 8.58
CA GLU A 518 -25.53 -27.13 8.17
C GLU A 518 -24.71 -26.59 6.98
N THR A 519 -25.30 -26.66 5.77
CA THR A 519 -25.04 -25.85 4.55
C THR A 519 -23.72 -25.04 4.48
N ARG A 520 -22.56 -25.70 4.58
CA ARG A 520 -21.23 -25.07 4.43
C ARG A 520 -20.34 -25.97 3.56
N PRO A 521 -19.33 -25.41 2.87
CA PRO A 521 -18.52 -26.18 1.95
C PRO A 521 -17.86 -27.39 2.63
N ASP A 522 -17.69 -28.49 1.88
CA ASP A 522 -17.07 -29.75 2.31
C ASP A 522 -15.56 -29.63 2.63
N PHE A 523 -15.03 -28.41 2.80
CA PHE A 523 -13.61 -28.15 3.01
C PHE A 523 -13.38 -27.07 4.07
N LEU A 524 -12.20 -27.10 4.69
CA LEU A 524 -11.85 -26.18 5.77
C LEU A 524 -11.39 -24.83 5.22
N PHE A 525 -11.69 -23.76 5.95
CA PHE A 525 -11.39 -22.41 5.50
C PHE A 525 -9.89 -22.16 5.29
N ASP A 526 -9.02 -22.88 6.00
CA ASP A 526 -7.55 -22.81 5.89
C ASP A 526 -6.94 -23.86 4.95
N SER A 527 -7.75 -24.72 4.31
CA SER A 527 -7.32 -25.70 3.30
C SER A 527 -7.56 -25.18 1.90
N PHE A 528 -6.51 -24.95 1.11
CA PHE A 528 -6.56 -24.44 -0.26
C PHE A 528 -6.51 -25.53 -1.33
N VAL A 529 -5.97 -26.69 -0.96
CA VAL A 529 -5.79 -27.83 -1.85
C VAL A 529 -6.02 -29.13 -1.11
N THR A 530 -6.51 -30.14 -1.81
CA THR A 530 -6.53 -31.52 -1.34
C THR A 530 -5.16 -32.19 -1.55
N LEU A 531 -4.96 -33.36 -0.95
CA LEU A 531 -3.70 -34.10 -1.07
C LEU A 531 -3.41 -34.58 -2.50
N ASP A 532 -4.45 -34.84 -3.29
CA ASP A 532 -4.38 -35.16 -4.72
C ASP A 532 -4.28 -33.90 -5.62
N GLY A 533 -4.06 -32.72 -5.05
CA GLY A 533 -3.77 -31.50 -5.81
C GLY A 533 -4.99 -30.79 -6.39
N LYS A 534 -6.21 -31.15 -5.98
CA LYS A 534 -7.43 -30.45 -6.39
C LYS A 534 -7.56 -29.14 -5.60
N ALA A 535 -7.65 -28.03 -6.32
CA ALA A 535 -7.89 -26.73 -5.71
C ALA A 535 -9.29 -26.69 -5.06
N LEU A 536 -9.34 -26.21 -3.81
CA LEU A 536 -10.57 -26.09 -3.03
C LEU A 536 -11.19 -24.68 -3.12
N HIS A 537 -10.40 -23.69 -3.55
CA HIS A 537 -10.76 -22.26 -3.57
C HIS A 537 -10.67 -21.72 -5.00
N GLY A 538 -11.36 -20.61 -5.28
CA GLY A 538 -11.23 -19.91 -6.55
C GLY A 538 -9.85 -19.28 -6.73
N ASN A 539 -9.31 -19.33 -7.95
CA ASN A 539 -8.06 -18.65 -8.27
C ASN A 539 -8.28 -17.13 -8.31
N ALA A 540 -7.35 -16.36 -7.74
CA ALA A 540 -7.34 -14.93 -8.00
C ALA A 540 -7.08 -14.66 -9.48
N ARG A 541 -7.57 -13.50 -9.95
CA ARG A 541 -7.42 -13.06 -11.35
C ARG A 541 -5.95 -12.95 -11.78
N ASP A 542 -5.02 -12.83 -10.84
CA ASP A 542 -3.59 -12.74 -11.10
C ASP A 542 -2.91 -14.11 -11.34
N GLY A 543 -3.69 -15.18 -11.54
CA GLY A 543 -3.20 -16.54 -11.79
C GLY A 543 -2.59 -17.20 -10.55
N THR A 544 -2.83 -16.65 -9.36
CA THR A 544 -2.49 -17.32 -8.10
C THR A 544 -3.32 -18.59 -7.94
N ARG A 545 -2.64 -19.70 -7.64
CA ARG A 545 -3.25 -21.01 -7.38
C ARG A 545 -2.49 -21.75 -6.27
N PRO A 546 -3.12 -22.72 -5.60
CA PRO A 546 -2.38 -23.68 -4.79
C PRO A 546 -1.47 -24.57 -5.65
N PHE A 547 -0.63 -25.38 -5.00
CA PHE A 547 0.15 -26.42 -5.67
C PHE A 547 -0.75 -27.47 -6.34
N ASN A 548 -0.29 -28.05 -7.44
CA ASN A 548 -0.94 -29.22 -8.04
C ASN A 548 -0.37 -30.53 -7.49
N ASP A 549 -0.92 -31.66 -7.93
CA ASP A 549 -0.51 -33.02 -7.54
C ASP A 549 1.00 -33.26 -7.67
N THR A 550 1.58 -32.88 -8.79
CA THR A 550 2.97 -33.09 -9.15
C THR A 550 3.89 -32.24 -8.26
N GLU A 551 3.50 -31.00 -8.02
CA GLU A 551 4.22 -30.08 -7.13
C GLU A 551 4.15 -30.56 -5.68
N LEU A 552 2.98 -30.98 -5.19
CA LEU A 552 2.81 -31.54 -3.84
C LEU A 552 3.66 -32.79 -3.63
N ASN A 553 3.60 -33.75 -4.55
CA ASN A 553 4.38 -34.99 -4.45
C ASN A 553 5.89 -34.70 -4.40
N ARG A 554 6.39 -33.80 -5.26
CA ARG A 554 7.81 -33.39 -5.25
C ARG A 554 8.22 -32.73 -3.94
N ILE A 555 7.36 -31.89 -3.37
CA ILE A 555 7.62 -31.25 -2.08
C ILE A 555 7.67 -32.29 -0.96
N LEU A 556 6.69 -33.20 -0.92
CA LEU A 556 6.56 -34.20 0.13
C LEU A 556 7.61 -35.33 0.05
N ASP A 557 8.12 -35.64 -1.15
CA ASP A 557 9.14 -36.67 -1.35
C ASP A 557 10.45 -36.38 -0.61
N VAL A 558 10.72 -35.11 -0.26
CA VAL A 558 11.89 -34.72 0.54
C VAL A 558 11.70 -35.03 2.02
N ASN A 559 10.44 -35.08 2.51
CA ASN A 559 10.12 -35.18 3.93
C ASN A 559 10.83 -36.33 4.67
N PRO A 560 10.83 -37.58 4.15
CA PRO A 560 11.41 -38.71 4.86
C PRO A 560 12.91 -38.54 5.15
N CYS A 561 13.63 -37.83 4.28
CA CYS A 561 15.06 -37.59 4.43
C CYS A 561 15.38 -36.58 5.56
N LEU A 562 14.45 -35.69 5.91
CA LEU A 562 14.70 -34.57 6.84
C LEU A 562 14.89 -34.99 8.29
N GLY A 563 14.57 -36.25 8.63
CA GLY A 563 14.89 -36.82 9.95
C GLY A 563 16.39 -36.84 10.23
N CYS A 564 17.18 -37.24 9.22
CA CYS A 564 18.64 -37.39 9.29
C CYS A 564 19.39 -36.22 8.62
N HIS A 565 18.83 -35.65 7.55
CA HIS A 565 19.49 -34.65 6.73
C HIS A 565 18.85 -33.27 6.94
N LYS A 566 19.46 -32.47 7.83
CA LYS A 566 18.90 -31.16 8.26
C LYS A 566 19.68 -29.95 7.73
N SER A 567 20.79 -30.18 7.03
CA SER A 567 21.71 -29.14 6.58
C SER A 567 21.60 -28.94 5.08
N TYR A 568 21.57 -27.68 4.63
CA TYR A 568 21.64 -27.33 3.20
C TYR A 568 22.94 -27.79 2.51
N ARG A 569 23.97 -28.19 3.27
CA ARG A 569 25.25 -28.68 2.75
C ARG A 569 25.35 -30.20 2.71
N ASP A 570 24.30 -30.90 3.09
CA ASP A 570 24.31 -32.36 3.13
C ASP A 570 24.55 -32.94 1.71
N PRO A 571 25.50 -33.88 1.54
CA PRO A 571 25.81 -34.45 0.23
C PRO A 571 24.63 -35.06 -0.52
N ILE A 572 23.58 -35.52 0.19
CA ILE A 572 22.41 -36.11 -0.47
C ILE A 572 21.68 -35.14 -1.40
N TYR A 573 21.84 -33.82 -1.19
CA TYR A 573 21.16 -32.80 -1.98
C TYR A 573 21.95 -32.41 -3.25
N LYS A 574 23.16 -32.93 -3.47
CA LYS A 574 23.94 -32.66 -4.69
C LYS A 574 23.36 -33.36 -5.92
N ASP A 575 22.85 -34.57 -5.73
CA ASP A 575 22.04 -35.30 -6.70
C ASP A 575 20.94 -36.00 -5.91
N PHE A 576 19.87 -35.24 -5.65
CA PHE A 576 18.79 -35.72 -4.82
C PHE A 576 18.07 -36.90 -5.48
N SER A 577 17.97 -36.91 -6.80
CA SER A 577 17.33 -38.00 -7.55
C SER A 577 18.10 -39.32 -7.40
N ALA A 578 19.43 -39.29 -7.51
CA ALA A 578 20.27 -40.47 -7.23
C ALA A 578 20.19 -40.90 -5.77
N SER A 579 20.15 -39.93 -4.84
CA SER A 579 20.04 -40.22 -3.41
C SER A 579 18.71 -40.88 -3.05
N VAL A 580 17.60 -40.44 -3.65
CA VAL A 580 16.27 -41.07 -3.48
C VAL A 580 16.25 -42.48 -4.07
N ARG A 581 16.85 -42.72 -5.25
CA ARG A 581 16.97 -44.08 -5.81
C ARG A 581 17.74 -44.98 -4.86
N ARG A 582 18.90 -44.54 -4.35
CA ARG A 582 19.67 -45.29 -3.35
C ARG A 582 18.86 -45.54 -2.08
N PHE A 583 18.10 -44.55 -1.60
CA PHE A 583 17.25 -44.71 -0.42
C PHE A 583 16.17 -45.80 -0.60
N ARG A 584 15.57 -45.89 -1.79
CA ARG A 584 14.51 -46.87 -2.10
C ARG A 584 15.05 -48.27 -2.43
N GLU A 585 16.20 -48.35 -3.07
CA GLU A 585 16.72 -49.60 -3.66
C GLU A 585 17.94 -50.17 -2.91
N GLY A 586 18.60 -49.36 -2.07
CA GLY A 586 19.84 -49.71 -1.37
C GLY A 586 19.59 -50.55 -0.12
N GLY A 587 19.86 -51.85 -0.19
CA GLY A 587 19.76 -52.76 0.95
C GLY A 587 20.82 -52.58 2.04
N ASP A 588 21.81 -51.70 1.82
CA ASP A 588 22.92 -51.39 2.75
C ASP A 588 22.64 -50.19 3.65
N LEU A 589 21.48 -49.55 3.53
CA LEU A 589 21.20 -48.30 4.24
C LEU A 589 20.65 -48.54 5.66
N PRO A 590 21.23 -47.91 6.69
CA PRO A 590 20.80 -48.06 8.08
C PRO A 590 19.40 -47.49 8.37
N CYS A 591 18.78 -46.82 7.39
CA CYS A 591 17.46 -46.20 7.51
C CYS A 591 16.29 -47.19 7.33
N LEU A 592 16.57 -48.40 6.83
CA LEU A 592 15.58 -49.46 6.59
C LEU A 592 15.60 -50.55 7.68
N GLN A 593 16.41 -50.39 8.73
CA GLN A 593 16.48 -51.30 9.89
C GLN A 593 15.69 -50.77 11.09
#